data_AF-A0A359KM22-F1
#
_entry.id   AF-A0A359KM22-F1
#
_cell.length_a   1.000
_cell.length_b   1.000
_cell.length_c   1.000
_cell.angle_alpha   90.00
_cell.angle_beta   90.00
_cell.angle_gamma   90.00
#
_symmetry.space_group_name_H-M   'P 1'
#
loop_
_entity.id
_entity.type
_entity.pdbx_description
1 polymer ?
#
loop_
_entity_poly.entity_id
_entity_poly.type
_entity_poly.pdbx_seq_one_letter_code
_entity_poly.pdbx_strand_id
1 'polypeptide(L)'
;QVLPKRLRDALAEDVPFAALTPIHEISTDDGETLKVLYQTADGQTLETVLMFYSDRATVCVSCQVGCAVGCSFCATGLMGLQRNLSAGEMVAQVVDMARRARDKGRPLTNLVMMGMGEPFHNYDNVMKMVAILHDPMGMGFGARRITISTSGVVPFIDKLAT
;
A
#
# COMPACT_ATOMS: atom_id res chain seq x y z
N GLN A 1 -23.69 -14.70 0.01
CA GLN A 1 -23.61 -13.23 -0.20
C GLN A 1 -24.65 -12.57 0.68
N VAL A 2 -24.27 -11.64 1.56
CA VAL A 2 -25.17 -11.03 2.56
C VAL A 2 -25.81 -9.70 2.14
N LEU A 3 -25.37 -9.10 1.03
CA LEU A 3 -25.86 -7.81 0.55
C LEU A 3 -26.95 -7.97 -0.55
N PRO A 4 -28.05 -7.20 -0.49
CA PRO A 4 -29.08 -7.19 -1.53
C PRO A 4 -28.51 -6.82 -2.90
N LYS A 5 -29.07 -7.42 -3.98
CA LYS A 5 -28.63 -7.15 -5.36
C LYS A 5 -28.63 -5.66 -5.68
N ARG A 6 -29.72 -4.95 -5.38
CA ARG A 6 -29.84 -3.49 -5.60
C ARG A 6 -28.72 -2.68 -4.96
N LEU A 7 -28.29 -3.05 -3.75
CA LEU A 7 -27.20 -2.36 -3.06
C LEU A 7 -25.85 -2.68 -3.72
N ARG A 8 -25.63 -3.93 -4.13
CA ARG A 8 -24.39 -4.31 -4.85
C ARG A 8 -24.26 -3.57 -6.18
N ASP A 9 -25.36 -3.45 -6.91
CA ASP A 9 -25.39 -2.77 -8.22
C ASP A 9 -25.08 -1.27 -8.03
N ALA A 10 -25.72 -0.60 -7.07
CA ALA A 10 -25.44 0.80 -6.75
C ALA A 10 -23.99 1.03 -6.27
N LEU A 11 -23.46 0.16 -5.40
CA LEU A 11 -22.07 0.27 -4.95
C LEU A 11 -21.07 0.06 -6.10
N ALA A 12 -21.37 -0.82 -7.06
CA ALA A 12 -20.50 -1.05 -8.20
C ALA A 12 -20.43 0.17 -9.15
N GLU A 13 -21.53 0.91 -9.26
CA GLU A 13 -21.64 2.13 -10.10
C GLU A 13 -21.02 3.34 -9.39
N ASP A 14 -21.41 3.59 -8.14
CA ASP A 14 -21.10 4.84 -7.44
C ASP A 14 -19.77 4.79 -6.65
N VAL A 15 -19.32 3.59 -6.23
CA VAL A 15 -18.17 3.39 -5.35
C VAL A 15 -17.32 2.20 -5.81
N PRO A 16 -16.64 2.30 -6.97
CA PRO A 16 -15.87 1.20 -7.52
C PRO A 16 -14.79 0.72 -6.54
N PHE A 17 -14.81 -0.59 -6.25
CA PHE A 17 -14.00 -1.21 -5.20
C PHE A 17 -12.51 -1.40 -5.54
N ALA A 18 -12.13 -1.21 -6.81
CA ALA A 18 -10.78 -1.46 -7.31
C ALA A 18 -10.10 -0.16 -7.76
N ALA A 19 -9.28 0.41 -6.88
CA ALA A 19 -8.44 1.56 -7.22
C ALA A 19 -7.21 1.19 -8.08
N LEU A 20 -6.82 -0.09 -8.07
CA LEU A 20 -5.61 -0.61 -8.71
C LEU A 20 -5.92 -1.90 -9.49
N THR A 21 -5.35 -2.01 -10.69
CA THR A 21 -5.42 -3.21 -11.53
C THR A 21 -4.06 -3.90 -11.56
N PRO A 22 -3.92 -5.15 -11.09
CA PRO A 22 -2.66 -5.88 -11.24
C PRO A 22 -2.42 -6.19 -12.71
N ILE A 23 -1.27 -5.79 -13.25
CA ILE A 23 -0.92 -5.97 -14.67
C ILE A 23 0.26 -6.92 -14.88
N HIS A 24 1.06 -7.15 -13.85
CA HIS A 24 2.17 -8.11 -13.89
C HIS A 24 2.51 -8.59 -12.48
N GLU A 25 2.97 -9.83 -12.35
CA GLU A 25 3.45 -10.39 -11.10
C GLU A 25 4.69 -11.25 -11.32
N ILE A 26 5.58 -11.25 -10.33
CA ILE A 26 6.77 -12.10 -10.32
C ILE A 26 7.04 -12.58 -8.90
N SER A 27 7.40 -13.85 -8.76
CA SER A 27 7.83 -14.44 -7.48
C SER A 27 9.27 -14.90 -7.56
N THR A 28 9.95 -14.96 -6.42
CA THR A 28 11.26 -15.61 -6.28
C THR A 28 11.14 -17.13 -6.43
N ASP A 29 12.26 -17.81 -6.72
CA ASP A 29 12.31 -19.27 -6.91
C ASP A 29 11.81 -20.06 -5.69
N ASP A 30 12.07 -19.55 -4.49
CA ASP A 30 11.58 -20.11 -3.23
C ASP A 30 10.11 -19.75 -2.92
N GLY A 31 9.51 -18.83 -3.70
CA GLY A 31 8.16 -18.34 -3.54
C GLY A 31 7.95 -17.48 -2.29
N GLU A 32 8.99 -17.12 -1.54
CA GLU A 32 8.88 -16.35 -0.29
C GLU A 32 8.75 -14.84 -0.54
N THR A 33 9.02 -14.36 -1.75
CA THR A 33 8.78 -12.97 -2.15
C THR A 33 7.95 -12.89 -3.41
N LEU A 34 6.88 -12.09 -3.37
CA LEU A 34 6.02 -11.78 -4.51
C LEU A 34 6.05 -10.27 -4.75
N LYS A 35 6.33 -9.85 -5.98
CA LYS A 35 6.20 -8.46 -6.43
C LYS A 35 5.07 -8.35 -7.44
N VAL A 36 4.19 -7.36 -7.24
CA VAL A 36 3.08 -7.06 -8.15
C VAL A 36 3.23 -5.64 -8.68
N LEU A 37 3.08 -5.50 -9.99
CA LEU A 37 2.95 -4.22 -10.67
C LEU A 37 1.46 -3.91 -10.85
N TYR A 38 1.04 -2.76 -10.34
CA TYR A 38 -0.31 -2.26 -10.54
C TYR A 38 -0.32 -1.12 -11.54
N GLN A 39 -1.42 -1.02 -12.28
CA GLN A 39 -1.82 0.16 -13.02
C GLN A 39 -2.91 0.90 -12.26
N THR A 40 -2.75 2.22 -12.13
CA THR A 40 -3.74 3.13 -11.56
C THR A 40 -4.77 3.55 -12.63
N ALA A 41 -5.89 4.14 -12.20
CA ALA A 41 -6.95 4.57 -13.13
C ALA A 41 -6.50 5.61 -14.18
N ASP A 42 -5.48 6.42 -13.86
CA ASP A 42 -4.84 7.39 -14.74
C ASP A 42 -3.67 6.81 -15.56
N GLY A 43 -3.51 5.49 -15.58
CA GLY A 43 -2.54 4.78 -16.43
C GLY A 43 -1.11 4.76 -15.91
N GLN A 44 -0.84 5.35 -14.74
CA GLN A 44 0.45 5.27 -14.06
C GLN A 44 0.67 3.88 -13.44
N THR A 45 1.90 3.58 -13.04
CA THR A 45 2.23 2.30 -12.42
C THR A 45 2.94 2.45 -11.08
N LEU A 46 2.72 1.47 -10.21
CA LEU A 46 3.39 1.35 -8.92
C LEU A 46 3.64 -0.12 -8.59
N GLU A 47 4.62 -0.37 -7.74
CA GLU A 47 4.96 -1.71 -7.27
C GLU A 47 4.57 -1.91 -5.81
N THR A 48 4.18 -3.13 -5.46
CA THR A 48 3.99 -3.60 -4.08
C THR A 48 4.67 -4.95 -3.94
N VAL A 49 5.30 -5.18 -2.78
CA VAL A 49 6.00 -6.44 -2.50
C VAL A 49 5.39 -7.10 -1.27
N LEU A 50 5.08 -8.39 -1.37
CA LEU A 50 4.74 -9.26 -0.25
C LEU A 50 5.92 -10.17 0.05
N MET A 51 6.35 -10.16 1.31
CA MET A 51 7.49 -10.95 1.79
C MET A 51 7.03 -11.87 2.92
N PHE A 52 7.42 -13.13 2.80
CA PHE A 52 7.17 -14.19 3.75
C PHE A 52 8.45 -14.46 4.54
N TYR A 53 8.38 -14.29 5.85
CA TYR A 53 9.45 -14.64 6.80
C TYR A 53 8.99 -15.82 7.68
N SER A 54 9.89 -16.38 8.50
CA SER A 54 9.56 -17.48 9.40
C SER A 54 8.42 -17.17 10.38
N ASP A 55 8.32 -15.93 10.86
CA ASP A 55 7.40 -15.52 11.93
C ASP A 55 6.34 -14.48 11.52
N ARG A 56 6.48 -13.88 10.33
CA ARG A 56 5.61 -12.79 9.85
C ARG A 56 5.52 -12.74 8.34
N ALA A 57 4.43 -12.16 7.83
CA ALA A 57 4.27 -11.77 6.44
C ALA A 57 4.17 -10.24 6.38
N THR A 58 5.02 -9.62 5.56
CA THR A 58 5.17 -8.16 5.48
C THR A 58 4.81 -7.67 4.09
N VAL A 59 3.98 -6.63 4.02
CA VAL A 59 3.73 -5.89 2.78
C VAL A 59 4.57 -4.62 2.73
N CYS A 60 5.25 -4.39 1.62
CA CYS A 60 5.95 -3.15 1.29
C CYS A 60 5.06 -2.31 0.37
N VAL A 61 4.58 -1.18 0.88
CA VAL A 61 3.56 -0.34 0.25
C VAL A 61 4.19 0.91 -0.35
N SER A 62 3.79 1.24 -1.57
CA SER A 62 4.10 2.50 -2.24
C SER A 62 3.11 3.60 -1.83
N CYS A 63 3.58 4.84 -1.71
CA CYS A 63 2.77 6.01 -1.33
C CYS A 63 2.70 7.10 -2.40
N GLN A 64 3.54 7.02 -3.43
CA GLN A 64 3.57 7.94 -4.57
C GLN A 64 3.87 7.16 -5.86
N VAL A 65 3.52 7.75 -7.01
CA VAL A 65 4.07 7.35 -8.30
C VAL A 65 5.34 8.17 -8.51
N GLY A 66 6.50 7.52 -8.37
CA GLY A 66 7.79 8.20 -8.36
C GLY A 66 8.12 8.84 -7.00
N CYS A 67 9.18 9.64 -6.93
CA CYS A 67 9.60 10.32 -5.70
C CYS A 67 10.42 11.58 -6.00
N ALA A 68 10.11 12.69 -5.31
CA ALA A 68 10.78 13.98 -5.52
C ALA A 68 12.07 14.16 -4.72
N VAL A 69 12.38 13.26 -3.77
CA VAL A 69 13.56 13.39 -2.89
C VAL A 69 14.87 13.30 -3.69
N GLY A 70 14.90 12.51 -4.76
CA GLY A 70 16.06 12.45 -5.66
C GLY A 70 17.30 11.77 -5.05
N CYS A 71 17.13 10.83 -4.12
CA CYS A 71 18.24 10.04 -3.59
C CYS A 71 19.02 9.36 -4.74
N SER A 72 20.33 9.61 -4.84
CA SER A 72 21.16 9.19 -5.98
C SER A 72 21.26 7.68 -6.21
N PHE A 73 20.99 6.87 -5.17
CA PHE A 73 20.97 5.42 -5.21
C PHE A 73 19.58 4.82 -5.45
N CYS A 74 18.52 5.64 -5.47
CA CYS A 74 17.14 5.17 -5.54
C CYS A 74 16.60 5.29 -6.97
N ALA A 75 16.25 4.16 -7.59
CA ALA A 75 15.65 4.13 -8.92
C ALA A 75 14.36 4.97 -9.00
N THR A 76 13.51 4.93 -7.96
CA THR A 76 12.29 5.75 -7.89
C THR A 76 12.59 7.25 -7.83
N GLY A 77 13.71 7.65 -7.23
CA GLY A 77 14.15 9.05 -7.22
C GLY A 77 14.57 9.55 -8.59
N LEU A 78 15.19 8.69 -9.41
CA LEU A 78 15.59 9.02 -10.78
C LEU A 78 14.40 9.21 -11.73
N MET A 79 13.24 8.62 -11.42
CA MET A 79 12.00 8.78 -12.19
C MET A 79 11.34 10.15 -12.00
N GLY A 80 11.74 10.90 -10.98
CA GLY A 80 11.02 12.09 -10.51
C GLY A 80 9.66 11.74 -9.87
N LEU A 81 8.95 12.75 -9.38
CA LEU A 81 7.59 12.59 -8.83
C LEU A 81 6.55 12.88 -9.91
N GLN A 82 5.60 11.96 -10.09
CA GLN A 82 4.41 12.18 -10.91
C GLN A 82 3.26 12.69 -10.05
N ARG A 83 2.86 11.93 -9.02
CA ARG A 83 1.81 12.32 -8.08
C ARG A 83 1.81 11.51 -6.79
N ASN A 84 1.08 12.02 -5.81
CA ASN A 84 0.70 11.28 -4.61
C ASN A 84 -0.35 10.21 -4.93
N LEU A 85 -0.28 9.09 -4.20
CA LEU A 85 -1.38 8.13 -4.15
C LEU A 85 -2.44 8.58 -3.14
N SER A 86 -3.69 8.29 -3.45
CA SER A 86 -4.78 8.40 -2.50
C SER A 86 -4.66 7.34 -1.40
N ALA A 87 -5.32 7.58 -0.26
CA ALA A 87 -5.43 6.57 0.79
C ALA A 87 -6.06 5.26 0.26
N GLY A 88 -7.02 5.34 -0.66
CA GLY A 88 -7.67 4.17 -1.27
C GLY A 88 -6.72 3.32 -2.11
N GLU A 89 -5.84 3.95 -2.90
CA GLU A 89 -4.80 3.25 -3.66
C GLU A 89 -3.80 2.55 -2.73
N MET A 90 -3.42 3.15 -1.60
CA MET A 90 -2.54 2.50 -0.62
C MET A 90 -3.25 1.35 0.13
N VAL A 91 -4.51 1.52 0.51
CA VAL A 91 -5.32 0.45 1.12
C VAL A 91 -5.52 -0.71 0.14
N ALA A 92 -5.72 -0.43 -1.16
CA ALA A 92 -5.88 -1.47 -2.18
C ALA A 92 -4.66 -2.41 -2.27
N GLN A 93 -3.44 -1.86 -2.17
CA GLN A 93 -2.21 -2.66 -2.10
C GLN A 93 -2.24 -3.61 -0.90
N VAL A 94 -2.60 -3.11 0.29
CA VAL A 94 -2.62 -3.92 1.52
C VAL A 94 -3.69 -5.00 1.48
N VAL A 95 -4.89 -4.68 0.98
CA VAL A 95 -6.02 -5.63 0.88
C VAL A 95 -5.70 -6.75 -0.12
N ASP A 96 -5.10 -6.43 -1.26
CA ASP A 96 -4.69 -7.44 -2.24
C ASP A 96 -3.61 -8.37 -1.66
N MET A 97 -2.59 -7.79 -1.02
CA MET A 97 -1.51 -8.58 -0.39
C MET A 97 -1.99 -9.42 0.79
N ALA A 98 -2.95 -8.94 1.57
CA ALA A 98 -3.58 -9.72 2.63
C ALA A 98 -4.36 -10.92 2.09
N ARG A 99 -5.00 -10.78 0.93
CA ARG A 99 -5.69 -11.88 0.25
C ARG A 99 -4.68 -12.92 -0.24
N ARG A 100 -3.63 -12.49 -0.95
CA ARG A 100 -2.57 -13.36 -1.45
C ARG A 100 -1.82 -14.09 -0.33
N ALA A 101 -1.57 -13.41 0.79
CA ALA A 101 -0.98 -14.04 1.97
C ALA A 101 -1.90 -15.13 2.54
N ARG A 102 -3.20 -14.84 2.64
CA ARG A 102 -4.22 -15.81 3.10
C ARG A 102 -4.30 -17.03 2.19
N ASP A 103 -4.18 -16.85 0.87
CA ASP A 103 -4.19 -17.96 -0.09
C ASP A 103 -3.00 -18.93 0.13
N LYS A 104 -1.88 -18.43 0.68
CA LYS A 104 -0.75 -19.24 1.16
C LYS A 104 -0.90 -19.74 2.60
N GLY A 105 -2.07 -19.58 3.23
CA GLY A 105 -2.32 -19.97 4.62
C GLY A 105 -1.64 -19.08 5.65
N ARG A 106 -1.20 -17.87 5.27
CA ARG A 106 -0.39 -16.99 6.10
C ARG A 106 -1.06 -15.63 6.32
N PRO A 107 -1.33 -15.19 7.56
CA PRO A 107 -1.90 -13.88 7.78
C PRO A 107 -0.87 -12.78 7.51
N LEU A 108 -1.29 -11.72 6.81
CA LEU A 108 -0.51 -10.48 6.73
C LEU A 108 -0.41 -9.86 8.12
N THR A 109 0.81 -9.62 8.59
CA THR A 109 1.10 -9.27 10.00
C THR A 109 1.89 -7.99 10.16
N ASN A 110 2.54 -7.50 9.11
CA ASN A 110 3.31 -6.27 9.11
C ASN A 110 3.12 -5.49 7.80
N LEU A 111 3.21 -4.16 7.91
CA LEU A 111 3.18 -3.21 6.80
C LEU A 111 4.37 -2.27 6.95
N VAL A 112 5.11 -2.07 5.87
CA VAL A 112 6.19 -1.08 5.80
C VAL A 112 5.96 -0.11 4.63
N MET A 113 6.04 1.18 4.91
CA MET A 113 5.99 2.24 3.90
C MET A 113 7.39 2.47 3.33
N MET A 114 7.86 1.50 2.55
CA MET A 114 9.21 1.47 1.98
C MET A 114 9.19 1.13 0.47
N GLY A 115 8.03 1.26 -0.17
CA GLY A 115 7.89 1.16 -1.61
C GLY A 115 8.29 2.46 -2.30
N MET A 116 7.55 2.83 -3.34
CA MET A 116 7.77 4.05 -4.10
C MET A 116 7.23 5.27 -3.33
N GLY A 117 8.06 6.32 -3.21
CA GLY A 117 7.68 7.63 -2.67
C GLY A 117 8.23 7.95 -1.28
N GLU A 118 8.07 9.21 -0.88
CA GLU A 118 8.34 9.72 0.47
C GLU A 118 7.03 9.88 1.25
N PRO A 119 6.76 9.04 2.27
CA PRO A 119 5.48 9.06 3.00
C PRO A 119 5.14 10.42 3.60
N PHE A 120 6.12 11.20 4.05
CA PHE A 120 5.86 12.51 4.65
C PHE A 120 5.57 13.62 3.64
N HIS A 121 5.91 13.42 2.36
CA HIS A 121 5.40 14.28 1.28
C HIS A 121 3.96 13.93 0.86
N ASN A 122 3.40 12.84 1.39
CA ASN A 122 2.00 12.43 1.22
C ASN A 122 1.29 12.17 2.57
N TYR A 123 1.66 12.95 3.59
CA TYR A 123 1.31 12.69 4.99
C TYR A 123 -0.18 12.43 5.23
N ASP A 124 -1.06 13.30 4.73
CA ASP A 124 -2.49 13.22 5.04
C ASP A 124 -3.14 11.95 4.46
N ASN A 125 -2.75 11.52 3.25
CA ASN A 125 -3.23 10.26 2.68
C ASN A 125 -2.65 9.05 3.42
N VAL A 126 -1.37 9.12 3.81
CA VAL A 126 -0.71 8.05 4.58
C VAL A 126 -1.41 7.86 5.91
N MET A 127 -1.65 8.93 6.66
CA MET A 127 -2.34 8.85 7.95
C MET A 127 -3.80 8.43 7.80
N LYS A 128 -4.49 8.83 6.73
CA LYS A 128 -5.83 8.33 6.41
C LYS A 128 -5.83 6.82 6.11
N MET A 129 -4.85 6.30 5.38
CA MET A 129 -4.66 4.87 5.18
C MET A 129 -4.44 4.15 6.52
N VAL A 130 -3.55 4.66 7.37
CA VAL A 130 -3.30 4.10 8.71
C VAL A 130 -4.58 4.01 9.53
N ALA A 131 -5.39 5.09 9.55
CA ALA A 131 -6.67 5.11 10.26
C ALA A 131 -7.65 4.04 9.72
N ILE A 132 -7.79 3.92 8.40
CA ILE A 132 -8.66 2.92 7.76
C ILE A 132 -8.21 1.49 8.09
N LEU A 133 -6.90 1.23 8.05
CA LEU A 133 -6.36 -0.10 8.36
C LEU A 133 -6.47 -0.44 9.85
N HIS A 134 -6.35 0.56 10.72
CA HIS A 134 -6.44 0.39 12.17
C HIS A 134 -7.88 0.19 12.67
N ASP A 135 -8.87 0.69 11.91
CA ASP A 135 -10.28 0.59 12.27
C ASP A 135 -10.70 -0.87 12.58
N PRO A 136 -11.33 -1.15 13.73
CA PRO A 136 -11.81 -2.49 14.09
C PRO A 136 -12.87 -3.05 13.13
N MET A 137 -13.64 -2.20 12.46
CA MET A 137 -14.58 -2.57 11.39
C MET A 137 -13.88 -2.72 10.02
N GLY A 138 -12.64 -2.25 9.91
CA GLY A 138 -11.77 -2.42 8.76
C GLY A 138 -10.91 -3.69 8.87
N MET A 139 -9.59 -3.52 8.86
CA MET A 139 -8.65 -4.64 8.99
C MET A 139 -8.22 -4.92 10.44
N GLY A 140 -8.55 -4.02 11.39
CA GLY A 140 -8.11 -4.14 12.79
C GLY A 140 -6.59 -4.24 12.95
N PHE A 141 -5.83 -3.63 12.03
CA PHE A 141 -4.38 -3.74 11.99
C PHE A 141 -3.75 -2.91 13.12
N GLY A 142 -3.00 -3.55 14.01
CA GLY A 142 -2.38 -2.84 15.14
C GLY A 142 -1.34 -1.82 14.67
N ALA A 143 -1.41 -0.58 15.14
CA ALA A 143 -0.50 0.49 14.73
C ALA A 143 1.00 0.14 14.89
N ARG A 144 1.36 -0.65 15.91
CA ARG A 144 2.73 -1.15 16.13
C ARG A 144 3.27 -2.06 15.01
N ARG A 145 2.41 -2.52 14.10
CA ARG A 145 2.76 -3.37 12.96
C ARG A 145 2.93 -2.57 11.67
N ILE A 146 2.74 -1.25 11.73
CA ILE A 146 2.88 -0.31 10.61
C ILE A 146 4.15 0.50 10.84
N THR A 147 5.12 0.37 9.95
CA THR A 147 6.35 1.16 9.96
C THR A 147 6.30 2.20 8.87
N ILE A 148 6.39 3.48 9.25
CA ILE A 148 6.51 4.59 8.29
C ILE A 148 7.99 5.00 8.21
N SER A 149 8.60 4.79 7.04
CA SER A 149 9.97 5.25 6.76
C SER A 149 9.94 6.65 6.17
N THR A 150 10.91 7.50 6.51
CA THR A 150 11.07 8.83 5.91
C THR A 150 12.54 9.12 5.63
N SER A 151 12.82 9.88 4.58
CA SER A 151 14.13 10.44 4.26
C SER A 151 14.53 11.62 5.16
N GLY A 152 13.63 12.10 6.02
CA GLY A 152 13.94 13.12 7.04
C GLY A 152 13.14 14.41 6.92
N VAL A 153 11.84 14.33 6.62
CA VAL A 153 10.99 15.54 6.53
C VAL A 153 10.59 16.00 7.95
N VAL A 154 11.47 16.79 8.58
CA VAL A 154 11.42 17.13 10.02
C VAL A 154 10.06 17.61 10.51
N PRO A 155 9.36 18.57 9.87
CA PRO A 155 8.06 19.03 10.37
C PRO A 155 7.00 17.92 10.49
N PHE A 156 7.10 16.88 9.67
CA PHE A 156 6.17 15.74 9.73
C PHE A 156 6.63 14.64 10.69
N ILE A 157 7.92 14.57 11.02
CA ILE A 157 8.39 13.77 12.19
C ILE A 157 7.72 14.34 13.45
N ASP A 158 7.82 15.66 13.64
CA ASP A 158 7.23 16.34 14.78
C ASP A 158 5.71 16.17 14.80
N LYS A 159 5.04 16.37 13.65
CA LYS A 159 3.60 16.16 13.51
C LYS A 159 3.15 14.72 13.80
N LEU A 160 3.99 13.72 13.50
CA LEU A 160 3.67 12.31 13.77
C LEU A 160 3.81 11.97 15.27
N ALA A 161 4.67 12.68 16.00
CA ALA A 161 4.91 12.46 17.42
C ALA A 161 3.84 13.07 18.33
N THR A 162 3.04 14.01 17.82
CA THR A 162 1.98 14.73 18.54
C THR A 162 0.59 14.23 18.18
#